data_AF-A0A519KS83-F1
#
_entry.id   AF-A0A519KS83-F1
#
_cell.length_a   1.000
_cell.length_b   1.000
_cell.length_c   1.000
_cell.angle_alpha   90.00
_cell.angle_beta   90.00
_cell.angle_gamma   90.00
#
_symmetry.space_group_name_H-M   'P 1'
#
loop_
_entity.id
_entity.type
_entity.pdbx_description
1 polymer ?
#
loop_
_entity_poly.entity_id
_entity_poly.type
_entity_poly.pdbx_seq_one_letter_code
_entity_poly.pdbx_strand_id
1 'polypeptide(L)'
;MINHSIFKKTIFVVSVSILIFLVGLFPAYVQKYYSTGTYLYISSSFRFIASTFPFAIGDIVYALLIGFVLYKIIRFFKKRKDLKREHRFIVPLQVLNFFLILYIIFKVVWGLNYSRPSVSEELGIGNEKYNLKELVLLCDFFVNKTNNLKLKQTKNQDYSIEYLETNSAKAYDLMEKQNSLFRYQNPCLK
;
A
#
# COMPACT_ATOMS: atom_id res chain seq x y z
N MET A 1 -4.30 24.24 33.07
CA MET A 1 -3.22 25.00 32.39
C MET A 1 -3.14 24.48 30.96
N ILE A 2 -3.34 25.32 29.93
CA ILE A 2 -3.34 24.84 28.54
C ILE A 2 -1.96 24.25 28.23
N ASN A 3 -1.91 22.98 27.87
CA ASN A 3 -0.66 22.29 27.60
C ASN A 3 -0.10 22.76 26.24
N HIS A 4 0.59 23.90 26.19
CA HIS A 4 1.09 24.52 24.96
C HIS A 4 1.88 23.56 24.06
N SER A 5 2.53 22.54 24.64
CA SER A 5 3.22 21.49 23.91
C SER A 5 2.29 20.67 23.01
N ILE A 6 1.09 20.30 23.48
CA ILE A 6 0.16 19.51 22.66
C ILE A 6 -0.39 20.29 21.47
N PHE A 7 -0.61 21.59 21.66
CA PHE A 7 -1.14 22.44 20.60
C PHE A 7 -0.10 22.67 19.50
N LYS A 8 1.16 22.97 19.88
CA LYS A 8 2.29 23.04 18.93
C LYS A 8 2.46 21.74 18.15
N LYS A 9 2.41 20.60 18.84
CA LYS A 9 2.44 19.28 18.19
C LYS A 9 1.29 19.10 17.21
N THR A 10 0.08 19.49 17.59
CA THR A 10 -1.11 19.37 16.73
C THR A 10 -0.96 20.20 15.46
N ILE A 11 -0.56 21.46 15.60
CA ILE A 11 -0.32 22.33 14.44
C ILE A 11 0.72 21.70 13.52
N PHE A 12 1.85 21.24 14.06
CA PHE A 12 2.89 20.61 13.26
C PHE A 12 2.37 19.38 12.49
N VAL A 13 1.69 18.45 13.18
CA VAL A 13 1.17 17.22 12.58
C VAL A 13 0.09 17.51 11.53
N VAL A 14 -0.79 18.49 11.77
CA VAL A 14 -1.78 18.96 10.80
C VAL A 14 -1.09 19.55 9.57
N SER A 15 -0.12 20.44 9.75
CA SER A 15 0.63 21.05 8.64
C SER A 15 1.33 20.01 7.77
N VAL A 16 1.99 19.02 8.39
CA VAL A 16 2.63 17.91 7.66
C VAL A 16 1.60 17.06 6.92
N SER A 17 0.45 16.78 7.54
CA SER A 17 -0.63 16.00 6.90
C SER A 17 -1.20 16.70 5.68
N ILE A 18 -1.40 18.02 5.77
CA ILE A 18 -1.85 18.87 4.65
C ILE A 18 -0.79 18.89 3.55
N LEU A 19 0.49 19.07 3.88
CA LEU A 19 1.57 19.05 2.89
C LEU A 19 1.60 17.72 2.10
N ILE A 20 1.50 16.59 2.80
CA ILE A 20 1.46 15.26 2.16
C ILE A 20 0.21 15.10 1.29
N PHE A 21 -0.94 15.61 1.75
CA PHE A 21 -2.16 15.60 0.95
C PHE A 21 -1.97 16.40 -0.35
N LEU A 22 -1.39 17.61 -0.26
CA LEU A 22 -1.11 18.45 -1.43
C LEU A 22 -0.15 17.78 -2.41
N VAL A 23 0.91 17.12 -1.93
CA VAL A 23 1.82 16.33 -2.78
C VAL A 23 1.04 15.24 -3.54
N GLY A 24 0.09 14.58 -2.87
CA GLY A 24 -0.77 13.56 -3.47
C GLY A 24 -1.69 14.07 -4.59
N LEU A 25 -1.87 15.39 -4.76
CA LEU A 25 -2.65 15.96 -5.86
C LEU A 25 -1.87 16.05 -7.17
N PHE A 26 -0.59 15.72 -7.18
CA PHE A 26 0.29 15.82 -8.35
C PHE A 26 0.86 14.45 -8.76
N PRO A 27 0.12 13.63 -9.54
CA PRO A 27 0.50 12.26 -9.87
C PRO A 27 1.89 12.09 -10.48
N ALA A 28 2.26 12.96 -11.44
CA ALA A 28 3.57 12.90 -12.07
C ALA A 28 4.72 13.16 -11.08
N TYR A 29 4.53 14.04 -10.11
CA TYR A 29 5.51 14.30 -9.05
C TYR A 29 5.62 13.12 -8.09
N VAL A 30 4.48 12.56 -7.68
CA VAL A 30 4.43 11.36 -6.85
C VAL A 30 5.15 10.20 -7.53
N GLN A 31 4.88 9.95 -8.81
CA GLN A 31 5.53 8.88 -9.55
C GLN A 31 7.05 9.05 -9.56
N LYS A 32 7.53 10.24 -9.98
CA LYS A 32 8.96 10.53 -10.18
C LYS A 32 9.78 10.50 -8.88
N TYR A 33 9.31 11.18 -7.84
CA TYR A 33 10.10 11.40 -6.63
C TYR A 33 9.80 10.36 -5.55
N TYR A 34 8.53 9.98 -5.40
CA TYR A 34 8.10 9.05 -4.36
C TYR A 34 8.10 7.60 -4.86
N SER A 35 7.30 7.25 -5.87
CA SER A 35 7.08 5.85 -6.28
C SER A 35 8.32 5.20 -6.87
N THR A 36 9.00 5.86 -7.82
CA THR A 36 10.22 5.33 -8.44
C THR A 36 11.49 5.69 -7.67
N GLY A 37 11.39 6.52 -6.63
CA GLY A 37 12.49 6.98 -5.79
C GLY A 37 12.38 6.44 -4.37
N THR A 38 11.87 7.27 -3.46
CA THR A 38 11.83 6.98 -2.01
C THR A 38 11.18 5.62 -1.67
N TYR A 39 10.07 5.27 -2.33
CA TYR A 39 9.32 4.06 -2.05
C TYR A 39 10.08 2.78 -2.42
N LEU A 40 10.99 2.84 -3.40
CA LEU A 40 11.81 1.68 -3.76
C LEU A 40 12.68 1.24 -2.57
N TYR A 41 13.25 2.20 -1.85
CA TYR A 41 14.06 1.91 -0.65
C TYR A 41 13.18 1.43 0.51
N ILE A 42 12.06 2.11 0.79
CA ILE A 42 11.11 1.71 1.85
C ILE A 42 10.62 0.27 1.63
N SER A 43 10.14 -0.01 0.42
CA SER A 43 9.61 -1.33 0.06
C SER A 43 10.69 -2.41 0.08
N SER A 44 11.92 -2.10 -0.32
CA SER A 44 13.04 -3.06 -0.24
C SER A 44 13.40 -3.39 1.20
N SER A 45 13.51 -2.39 2.08
CA SER A 45 13.77 -2.61 3.51
C SER A 45 12.68 -3.45 4.18
N PHE A 46 11.41 -3.17 3.87
CA PHE A 46 10.29 -3.94 4.41
C PHE A 46 10.29 -5.39 3.92
N ARG A 47 10.58 -5.60 2.63
CA ARG A 47 10.69 -6.95 2.07
C ARG A 47 11.85 -7.72 2.66
N PHE A 48 13.00 -7.09 2.86
CA PHE A 48 14.13 -7.71 3.54
C PHE A 48 13.75 -8.16 4.95
N ILE A 49 13.16 -7.27 5.77
CA ILE A 49 12.73 -7.62 7.14
C ILE A 49 11.68 -8.73 7.11
N ALA A 50 10.66 -8.61 6.26
CA ALA A 50 9.61 -9.63 6.11
C ALA A 50 10.18 -10.98 5.64
N SER A 51 11.23 -10.95 4.82
CA SER A 51 11.83 -12.17 4.27
C SER A 51 12.52 -13.04 5.33
N THR A 52 13.00 -12.44 6.42
CA THR A 52 13.65 -13.17 7.52
C THR A 52 12.68 -14.07 8.30
N PHE A 53 11.38 -13.82 8.23
CA PHE A 53 10.38 -14.55 9.01
C PHE A 53 9.50 -15.43 8.10
N PRO A 54 9.07 -16.61 8.57
CA PRO A 54 8.18 -17.51 7.82
C PRO A 54 6.69 -17.15 7.95
N PHE A 55 6.36 -15.98 8.52
CA PHE A 55 4.99 -15.51 8.73
C PHE A 55 4.88 -14.01 8.41
N ALA A 56 3.64 -13.53 8.25
CA ALA A 56 3.37 -12.13 7.94
C ALA A 56 3.60 -11.21 9.17
N ILE A 57 4.73 -10.51 9.19
CA ILE A 57 5.05 -9.53 10.27
C ILE A 57 3.97 -8.46 10.39
N GLY A 58 3.33 -8.09 9.28
CA GLY A 58 2.24 -7.12 9.25
C GLY A 58 1.09 -7.49 10.19
N ASP A 59 0.76 -8.78 10.31
CA ASP A 59 -0.33 -9.25 11.18
C ASP A 59 -0.01 -9.02 12.66
N ILE A 60 1.26 -9.19 13.06
CA ILE A 60 1.72 -8.88 14.41
C ILE A 60 1.60 -7.37 14.67
N VAL A 61 2.03 -6.54 13.72
CA VAL A 61 1.91 -5.08 13.83
C VAL A 61 0.44 -4.67 13.97
N TYR A 62 -0.47 -5.26 13.18
CA TYR A 62 -1.90 -4.99 13.29
C TYR A 62 -2.47 -5.46 14.64
N ALA A 63 -2.14 -6.66 15.09
CA ALA A 63 -2.58 -7.16 16.39
C ALA A 63 -2.14 -6.27 17.55
N LEU A 64 -0.88 -5.80 17.54
CA LEU A 64 -0.35 -4.87 18.54
C LEU A 64 -1.04 -3.50 18.48
N LEU A 65 -1.26 -2.96 17.28
CA LEU A 65 -1.95 -1.67 17.11
C LEU A 65 -3.40 -1.75 17.60
N ILE A 66 -4.13 -2.80 17.21
CA ILE A 66 -5.51 -3.05 17.65
C ILE A 66 -5.54 -3.22 19.17
N GLY A 67 -4.67 -4.06 19.74
CA GLY A 67 -4.56 -4.27 21.18
C GLY A 67 -4.26 -2.97 21.94
N PHE A 68 -3.36 -2.14 21.42
CA PHE A 68 -3.05 -0.82 21.98
C PHE A 68 -4.27 0.13 21.95
N VAL A 69 -4.99 0.19 20.83
CA VAL A 69 -6.21 1.00 20.69
C VAL A 69 -7.28 0.52 21.67
N LEU A 70 -7.54 -0.79 21.75
CA LEU A 70 -8.48 -1.37 22.70
C LEU A 70 -8.09 -1.07 24.15
N TYR A 71 -6.82 -1.25 24.50
CA TYR A 71 -6.30 -0.91 25.83
C TYR A 71 -6.55 0.57 26.18
N LYS A 72 -6.27 1.50 25.25
CA LYS A 72 -6.53 2.93 25.44
C LYS A 72 -8.00 3.23 25.64
N ILE A 73 -8.88 2.60 24.85
CA ILE A 73 -10.34 2.74 24.96
C ILE A 73 -10.82 2.23 26.33
N ILE A 74 -10.44 1.02 26.73
CA ILE A 74 -10.85 0.44 28.02
C ILE A 74 -10.36 1.31 29.18
N ARG A 75 -9.09 1.75 29.15
CA ARG A 75 -8.52 2.64 30.17
C ARG A 75 -9.26 3.98 30.23
N PHE A 76 -9.64 4.54 29.09
CA PHE A 76 -10.41 5.78 29.02
C PHE A 76 -11.76 5.62 29.72
N PHE A 77 -12.51 4.55 29.41
CA PHE A 77 -13.79 4.29 30.05
C PHE A 77 -13.69 3.99 31.56
N LYS A 78 -12.62 3.33 32.02
CA LYS A 78 -12.38 3.10 33.46
C LYS A 78 -12.10 4.40 34.23
N LYS A 79 -11.38 5.35 33.62
CA LYS A 79 -10.97 6.62 34.25
C LYS A 79 -11.88 7.81 33.91
N ARG A 80 -13.00 7.57 33.22
CA ARG A 80 -13.90 8.64 32.76
C ARG A 80 -14.49 9.48 33.90
N LYS A 81 -14.61 8.90 35.11
CA LYS A 81 -15.12 9.59 36.30
C LYS A 81 -14.15 10.64 36.85
N ASP A 82 -12.87 10.52 36.51
CA ASP A 82 -11.80 11.44 36.93
C ASP A 82 -11.59 12.58 35.92
N LEU A 83 -12.46 12.72 34.91
CA LEU A 83 -12.28 13.67 33.83
C LEU A 83 -12.54 15.11 34.27
N LYS A 84 -11.52 15.96 34.17
CA LYS A 84 -11.60 17.41 34.40
C LYS A 84 -12.04 18.16 33.14
N ARG A 85 -12.54 19.40 33.30
CA ARG A 85 -12.95 20.29 32.19
C ARG A 85 -11.87 20.45 31.11
N GLU A 86 -10.59 20.52 31.49
CA GLU A 86 -9.46 20.63 30.56
C GLU A 86 -9.29 19.41 29.63
N HIS A 87 -9.75 18.22 30.05
CA HIS A 87 -9.69 17.02 29.22
C HIS A 87 -10.67 17.04 28.05
N ARG A 88 -11.70 17.92 28.08
CA ARG A 88 -12.64 18.11 26.97
C ARG A 88 -11.95 18.55 25.68
N PHE A 89 -10.83 19.27 25.78
CA PHE A 89 -10.05 19.72 24.62
C PHE A 89 -8.79 18.89 24.40
N ILE A 90 -8.14 18.44 25.48
CA ILE A 90 -6.89 17.69 25.37
C ILE A 90 -7.13 16.30 24.76
N VAL A 91 -8.17 15.58 25.18
CA VAL A 91 -8.41 14.20 24.70
C VAL A 91 -8.72 14.16 23.20
N PRO A 92 -9.62 15.00 22.64
CA PRO A 92 -9.83 15.04 21.20
C PRO A 92 -8.57 15.39 20.40
N LEU A 93 -7.74 16.33 20.89
CA LEU A 93 -6.47 16.66 20.24
C LEU A 93 -5.48 15.48 20.26
N GLN A 94 -5.44 14.69 21.34
CA GLN A 94 -4.62 13.47 21.39
C GLN A 94 -5.10 12.43 20.38
N VAL A 95 -6.41 12.23 20.27
CA VAL A 95 -7.02 11.30 19.32
C VAL A 95 -6.78 11.76 17.88
N LEU A 96 -6.99 13.04 17.58
CA LEU A 96 -6.70 13.64 16.28
C LEU A 96 -5.23 13.44 15.90
N ASN A 97 -4.31 13.77 16.81
CA ASN A 97 -2.88 13.57 16.56
C ASN A 97 -2.53 12.11 16.31
N PHE A 98 -3.15 11.17 17.03
CA PHE A 98 -2.93 9.74 16.80
C PHE A 98 -3.32 9.34 15.37
N PHE A 99 -4.52 9.72 14.92
CA PHE A 99 -4.97 9.41 13.56
C PHE A 99 -4.17 10.14 12.48
N LEU A 100 -3.79 11.40 12.70
CA LEU A 100 -2.96 12.13 11.74
C LEU A 100 -1.55 11.55 11.64
N ILE A 101 -0.95 11.11 12.75
CA ILE A 101 0.34 10.39 12.71
C ILE A 101 0.18 9.08 11.94
N LEU A 102 -0.88 8.31 12.20
CA LEU A 102 -1.16 7.08 11.46
C LEU A 102 -1.36 7.36 9.96
N TYR A 103 -2.07 8.44 9.61
CA TYR A 103 -2.24 8.92 8.23
C TYR A 103 -0.91 9.27 7.57
N ILE A 104 -0.03 10.02 8.26
CA ILE A 104 1.30 10.39 7.76
C ILE A 104 2.12 9.13 7.49
N ILE A 105 2.18 8.21 8.47
CA ILE A 105 2.92 6.94 8.33
C ILE A 105 2.34 6.15 7.15
N PHE A 106 1.02 5.97 7.08
CA PHE A 106 0.36 5.28 5.98
C PHE A 106 0.74 5.90 4.62
N LYS A 107 0.57 7.22 4.46
CA LYS A 107 0.85 7.91 3.20
C LYS A 107 2.32 7.84 2.81
N VAL A 108 3.24 8.05 3.74
CA VAL A 108 4.69 8.03 3.45
C VAL A 108 5.19 6.61 3.21
N VAL A 109 4.70 5.61 3.93
CA VAL A 109 5.22 4.26 3.80
C VAL A 109 4.68 3.57 2.54
N TRP A 110 3.43 3.79 2.14
CA TRP A 110 2.93 3.27 0.86
C TRP A 110 1.78 4.07 0.22
N GLY A 111 1.00 4.82 1.01
CA GLY A 111 -0.27 5.41 0.58
C GLY A 111 -0.17 6.52 -0.45
N LEU A 112 1.00 7.14 -0.64
CA LEU A 112 1.24 8.07 -1.74
C LEU A 112 1.25 7.34 -3.09
N ASN A 113 1.62 6.05 -3.17
CA ASN A 113 1.62 5.30 -4.43
C ASN A 113 0.25 5.23 -5.10
N TYR A 114 -0.85 5.32 -4.33
CA TYR A 114 -2.21 5.38 -4.91
C TYR A 114 -2.50 6.66 -5.69
N SER A 115 -1.61 7.65 -5.60
CA SER A 115 -1.75 8.93 -6.29
C SER A 115 -0.95 8.97 -7.60
N ARG A 116 -0.19 7.92 -7.93
CA ARG A 116 0.55 7.82 -9.20
C ARG A 116 -0.43 7.61 -10.38
N PRO A 117 -0.03 7.92 -11.63
CA PRO A 117 -0.82 7.62 -12.81
C PRO A 117 -1.27 6.15 -12.86
N SER A 118 -2.42 5.90 -13.48
CA SER A 118 -2.90 4.53 -13.61
C SER A 118 -2.04 3.74 -14.60
N VAL A 119 -2.00 2.40 -14.46
CA VAL A 119 -1.32 1.56 -15.47
C VAL A 119 -1.94 1.74 -16.86
N SER A 120 -3.25 2.01 -16.93
CA SER A 120 -3.93 2.33 -18.20
C SER A 120 -3.31 3.56 -18.86
N GLU A 121 -3.15 4.63 -18.09
CA GLU A 121 -2.55 5.89 -18.54
C GLU A 121 -1.08 5.71 -18.94
N GLU A 122 -0.30 4.96 -18.15
CA GLU A 122 1.11 4.67 -18.47
C GLU A 122 1.27 3.80 -19.73
N LEU A 123 0.31 2.91 -20.00
CA LEU A 123 0.29 2.08 -21.21
C LEU A 123 -0.40 2.74 -22.41
N GLY A 124 -0.91 3.96 -22.26
CA GLY A 124 -1.67 4.66 -23.31
C GLY A 124 -3.00 3.97 -23.67
N ILE A 125 -3.55 3.17 -22.75
CA ILE A 125 -4.86 2.54 -22.89
C ILE A 125 -5.92 3.61 -22.61
N GLY A 126 -6.83 3.79 -23.57
CA GLY A 126 -7.91 4.77 -23.48
C GLY A 126 -8.80 4.58 -22.24
N ASN A 127 -9.36 5.68 -21.75
CA ASN A 127 -10.31 5.67 -20.62
C ASN A 127 -11.74 5.31 -21.06
N GLU A 128 -11.90 4.68 -22.22
CA GLU A 128 -13.20 4.25 -22.71
C GLU A 128 -13.78 3.15 -21.84
N LYS A 129 -15.07 3.28 -21.50
CA LYS A 129 -15.80 2.20 -20.86
C LYS A 129 -16.03 1.13 -21.91
N TYR A 130 -15.55 -0.08 -21.64
CA TYR A 130 -15.90 -1.24 -22.46
C TYR A 130 -17.42 -1.44 -22.46
N ASN A 131 -17.94 -1.97 -23.57
CA ASN A 131 -19.34 -2.36 -23.67
C ASN A 131 -19.53 -3.86 -23.38
N LEU A 132 -20.79 -4.27 -23.18
CA LEU A 132 -21.12 -5.66 -22.86
C LEU A 132 -20.61 -6.65 -23.93
N LYS A 133 -20.67 -6.28 -25.23
CA LYS A 133 -20.24 -7.17 -26.32
C LYS A 133 -18.73 -7.40 -26.27
N GLU A 134 -17.95 -6.34 -26.05
CA GLU A 134 -16.49 -6.43 -25.88
C GLU A 134 -16.12 -7.29 -24.67
N LEU A 135 -16.83 -7.14 -23.56
CA LEU A 135 -16.61 -7.95 -22.37
C LEU A 135 -16.91 -9.44 -22.65
N VAL A 136 -18.03 -9.74 -23.30
CA VAL A 136 -18.38 -11.13 -23.68
C VAL A 136 -17.33 -11.72 -24.61
N LEU A 137 -16.90 -10.98 -25.64
CA LEU A 137 -15.85 -11.43 -26.56
C LEU A 137 -14.52 -11.69 -25.84
N LEU A 138 -14.15 -10.83 -24.87
CA LEU A 138 -12.95 -11.00 -24.07
C LEU A 138 -13.04 -12.24 -23.18
N CYS A 139 -14.19 -12.48 -22.55
CA CYS A 139 -14.45 -13.70 -21.78
C CYS A 139 -14.34 -14.95 -22.65
N ASP A 140 -15.00 -14.97 -23.81
CA ASP A 140 -14.95 -16.09 -24.75
C ASP A 140 -13.52 -16.34 -25.25
N PHE A 141 -12.77 -15.28 -25.53
CA PHE A 141 -11.36 -15.37 -25.87
C PHE A 141 -10.55 -16.05 -24.76
N PHE A 142 -10.72 -15.63 -23.50
CA PHE A 142 -9.99 -16.23 -22.38
C PHE A 142 -10.39 -17.67 -22.11
N VAL A 143 -11.68 -18.01 -22.21
CA VAL A 143 -12.18 -19.38 -22.07
C VAL A 143 -11.55 -20.28 -23.14
N ASN A 144 -11.63 -19.88 -24.41
CA ASN A 144 -11.09 -20.65 -25.52
C ASN A 144 -9.57 -20.78 -25.43
N LYS A 145 -8.86 -19.69 -25.11
CA LYS A 145 -7.40 -19.72 -24.94
C LYS A 145 -6.98 -20.65 -23.79
N THR A 146 -7.66 -20.58 -22.66
CA THR A 146 -7.39 -21.43 -21.49
C THR A 146 -7.64 -22.90 -21.81
N ASN A 147 -8.79 -23.23 -22.42
CA ASN A 147 -9.13 -24.59 -22.82
C ASN A 147 -8.10 -25.14 -23.82
N ASN A 148 -7.73 -24.36 -24.84
CA ASN A 148 -6.71 -24.76 -25.81
C ASN A 148 -5.34 -24.98 -25.18
N LEU A 149 -4.93 -24.15 -24.22
CA LEU A 149 -3.69 -24.34 -23.47
C LEU A 149 -3.76 -25.61 -22.60
N LYS A 150 -4.91 -25.91 -21.99
CA LYS A 150 -5.10 -27.14 -21.21
C LYS A 150 -4.97 -28.39 -22.07
N LEU A 151 -5.53 -28.40 -23.28
CA LEU A 151 -5.40 -29.52 -24.22
C LEU A 151 -3.95 -29.74 -24.69
N LYS A 152 -3.16 -28.67 -24.81
CA LYS A 152 -1.73 -28.76 -25.13
C LYS A 152 -0.88 -29.28 -23.96
N GLN A 153 -1.42 -29.26 -22.75
CA GLN A 153 -0.73 -29.71 -21.56
C GLN A 153 -0.85 -31.24 -21.45
N THR A 154 0.17 -31.97 -21.92
CA THR A 154 0.17 -33.44 -21.97
C THR A 154 0.42 -34.13 -20.62
N LYS A 155 0.89 -33.40 -19.61
CA LYS A 155 1.02 -33.83 -18.22
C LYS A 155 0.72 -32.68 -17.27
N ASN A 156 0.13 -32.96 -16.11
CA ASN A 156 0.10 -31.99 -15.01
C ASN A 156 1.56 -31.71 -14.61
N GLN A 157 2.03 -30.49 -14.86
CA GLN A 157 3.36 -30.06 -14.45
C GLN A 157 3.32 -29.75 -12.96
N ASP A 158 4.09 -30.50 -12.20
CA ASP A 158 4.40 -30.15 -10.82
C ASP A 158 5.56 -29.15 -10.88
N TYR A 159 5.24 -27.88 -10.64
CA TYR A 159 6.23 -26.82 -10.66
C TYR A 159 6.82 -26.67 -9.26
N SER A 160 8.13 -26.84 -9.14
CA SER A 160 8.82 -26.49 -7.89
C SER A 160 8.71 -24.99 -7.64
N ILE A 161 8.77 -24.59 -6.36
CA ILE A 161 8.80 -23.18 -5.96
C ILE A 161 9.96 -22.47 -6.68
N GLU A 162 11.15 -23.06 -6.68
CA GLU A 162 12.34 -22.52 -7.37
C GLU A 162 12.10 -22.28 -8.86
N TYR A 163 11.37 -23.19 -9.53
CA TYR A 163 10.99 -23.02 -10.93
C TYR A 163 10.08 -21.80 -11.11
N LEU A 164 9.06 -21.64 -10.27
CA LEU A 164 8.13 -20.52 -10.34
C LEU A 164 8.81 -19.18 -10.06
N GLU A 165 9.64 -19.12 -9.02
CA GLU A 165 10.44 -17.94 -8.68
C GLU A 165 11.32 -17.55 -9.86
N THR A 166 12.14 -18.47 -10.36
CA THR A 166 13.06 -18.19 -11.47
C THR A 166 12.35 -17.72 -12.73
N ASN A 167 11.25 -18.37 -13.13
CA ASN A 167 10.55 -18.03 -14.35
C ASN A 167 9.72 -16.76 -14.23
N SER A 168 9.21 -16.44 -13.04
CA SER A 168 8.48 -15.19 -12.82
C SER A 168 9.40 -13.97 -12.98
N ALA A 169 10.61 -13.98 -12.40
CA ALA A 169 11.60 -12.93 -12.64
C ALA A 169 11.95 -12.79 -14.13
N LYS A 170 12.27 -13.91 -14.79
CA LYS A 170 12.59 -13.92 -16.23
C LYS A 170 11.46 -13.35 -17.09
N ALA A 171 10.20 -13.59 -16.72
CA ALA A 171 9.06 -13.04 -17.44
C ALA A 171 9.03 -11.51 -17.36
N TYR A 172 9.32 -10.92 -16.19
CA TYR A 172 9.47 -9.47 -16.06
C TYR A 172 10.65 -8.94 -16.89
N ASP A 173 11.81 -9.61 -16.86
CA ASP A 173 12.97 -9.22 -17.68
C ASP A 173 12.66 -9.21 -19.18
N LEU A 174 11.84 -10.17 -19.64
CA LEU A 174 11.39 -10.23 -21.03
C LEU A 174 10.44 -9.07 -21.38
N MET A 175 9.54 -8.72 -20.47
CA MET A 175 8.60 -7.61 -20.67
C MET A 175 9.26 -6.24 -20.55
N GLU A 176 10.30 -6.09 -19.72
CA GLU A 176 11.07 -4.85 -19.60
C GLU A 176 11.68 -4.44 -20.95
N LYS A 177 12.08 -5.41 -21.78
CA LYS A 177 12.58 -5.15 -23.14
C LYS A 177 11.55 -4.50 -24.05
N GLN A 178 10.26 -4.69 -23.78
CA GLN A 178 9.16 -4.11 -24.55
C GLN A 178 8.70 -2.78 -23.95
N ASN A 179 8.63 -2.69 -22.63
CA ASN A 179 8.22 -1.48 -21.93
C ASN A 179 8.90 -1.39 -20.55
N SER A 180 9.54 -0.25 -20.27
CA SER A 180 10.28 0.01 -19.03
C SER A 180 9.40 -0.04 -17.76
N LEU A 181 8.08 0.06 -17.89
CA LEU A 181 7.11 -0.14 -16.81
C LEU A 181 7.29 -1.50 -16.10
N PHE A 182 7.72 -2.52 -16.84
CA PHE A 182 7.90 -3.88 -16.29
C PHE A 182 9.25 -4.10 -15.61
N ARG A 183 10.08 -3.06 -15.46
CA ARG A 183 11.35 -3.16 -14.73
C ARG A 183 11.13 -3.60 -13.28
N TYR A 184 11.70 -4.74 -12.89
CA TYR A 184 11.57 -5.30 -11.54
C TYR A 184 12.92 -5.40 -10.81
N GLN A 185 13.46 -4.26 -10.35
CA GLN A 185 14.84 -4.16 -9.82
C GLN A 185 15.15 -5.02 -8.59
N ASN A 186 14.18 -5.20 -7.70
CA ASN A 186 14.35 -5.95 -6.46
C ASN A 186 13.31 -7.06 -6.44
N PRO A 187 13.48 -8.17 -7.18
CA PRO A 187 12.48 -9.21 -7.21
C PRO A 187 12.37 -9.89 -5.84
N CYS A 188 11.18 -9.87 -5.27
CA CYS A 188 10.84 -10.63 -4.07
C CYS A 188 9.95 -11.77 -4.50
N LEU A 189 10.58 -12.93 -4.64
CA LEU A 189 9.99 -14.18 -5.07
C LEU A 189 10.12 -15.10 -3.86
N LYS A 190 8.97 -15.48 -3.30
CA LYS A 190 8.79 -16.33 -2.13
C LYS A 190 7.50 -17.11 -2.34
#